data_AF-A0A7S0BVM6-F1
#
_entry.id   AF-A0A7S0BVM6-F1
#
_cell.length_a   1.000
_cell.length_b   1.000
_cell.length_c   1.000
_cell.angle_alpha   90.00
_cell.angle_beta   90.00
_cell.angle_gamma   90.00
#
_symmetry.space_group_name_H-M   'P 1'
#
loop_
_entity.id
_entity.type
_entity.pdbx_description
1 polymer ?
#
loop_
_entity_poly.entity_id
_entity_poly.type
_entity_poly.pdbx_seq_one_letter_code
_entity_poly.pdbx_strand_id
1 'polypeptide(L)'
;EFQRSRDAVALVVCAFSKQDDEEQSARLERKNIQVMDRLAKMQAHKRVSILTIRDSHGSNILATEAADEFHTKVNQAIIYSYPAASKKPSSPVSSSSNKKQLEINENKTNTLDDDDDLDDDDFKSMTGCLGPRDQVPLFKCGILLGGSTGMCYVTAHQIIFVTQLIPILGGSQCHLLSITEVELILKRPSKSALISMPASIAVRYKTNDDTAHSVDGSRRCHSTTQRQQQSKREDLFSFIPS
;
A
#
# COMPACT_ATOMS: atom_id res chain seq x y z
N GLU A 1 12.47 0.20 38.31
CA GLU A 1 11.20 0.41 37.58
C GLU A 1 11.41 0.95 36.17
N PHE A 2 12.09 2.10 36.02
CA PHE A 2 12.41 2.74 34.73
C PHE A 2 13.00 1.80 33.65
N GLN A 3 13.91 0.89 34.04
CA GLN A 3 14.52 -0.04 33.10
C GLN A 3 13.50 -0.96 32.41
N ARG A 4 12.49 -1.45 33.15
CA ARG A 4 11.43 -2.31 32.60
C ARG A 4 10.56 -1.55 31.60
N SER A 5 10.22 -0.30 31.92
CA SER A 5 9.46 0.57 31.01
C SER A 5 10.24 0.85 29.72
N ARG A 6 11.56 1.11 29.84
CA ARG A 6 12.43 1.31 28.69
C ARG A 6 12.49 0.08 27.79
N ASP A 7 12.64 -1.10 28.38
CA ASP A 7 12.74 -2.36 27.63
C ASP A 7 11.40 -2.71 26.97
N ALA A 8 10.26 -2.42 27.62
CA ALA A 8 8.93 -2.57 27.04
C ALA A 8 8.72 -1.64 25.84
N VAL A 9 9.09 -0.35 25.96
CA VAL A 9 9.01 0.61 24.85
C VAL A 9 9.92 0.18 23.70
N ALA A 10 11.15 -0.25 23.98
CA ALA A 10 12.08 -0.71 22.95
C ALA A 10 11.54 -1.92 22.18
N LEU A 11 10.88 -2.86 22.87
CA LEU A 11 10.27 -4.03 22.24
C LEU A 11 9.11 -3.64 21.32
N VAL A 12 8.26 -2.70 21.75
CA VAL A 12 7.15 -2.17 20.95
C VAL A 12 7.68 -1.46 19.71
N VAL A 13 8.65 -0.56 19.86
CA VAL A 13 9.27 0.16 18.75
C VAL A 13 9.87 -0.81 17.74
N CYS A 14 10.64 -1.80 18.20
CA CYS A 14 11.25 -2.81 17.34
C CYS A 14 10.20 -3.63 16.57
N ALA A 15 9.08 -3.99 17.22
CA ALA A 15 7.98 -4.70 16.56
C ALA A 15 7.32 -3.87 15.46
N PHE A 16 7.08 -2.57 15.71
CA PHE A 16 6.50 -1.67 14.71
C PHE A 16 7.45 -1.38 13.54
N SER A 17 8.74 -1.17 13.81
CA SER A 17 9.73 -0.99 12.74
C SER A 17 9.79 -2.21 11.82
N LYS A 18 9.78 -3.42 12.39
CA LYS A 18 9.75 -4.63 11.58
C LYS A 18 8.46 -4.78 10.77
N GLN A 19 7.32 -4.41 11.35
CA GLN A 19 6.05 -4.44 10.63
C GLN A 19 6.04 -3.44 9.47
N ASP A 20 6.57 -2.22 9.67
CA ASP A 20 6.67 -1.21 8.61
C ASP A 20 7.58 -1.69 7.47
N ASP A 21 8.74 -2.29 7.78
CA ASP A 21 9.62 -2.87 6.74
C ASP A 21 8.91 -3.97 5.91
N GLU A 22 8.16 -4.85 6.57
CA GLU A 22 7.37 -5.89 5.90
C GLU A 22 6.23 -5.29 5.05
N GLU A 23 5.59 -4.23 5.52
CA GLU A 23 4.52 -3.54 4.80
C GLU A 23 5.06 -2.74 3.59
N GLN A 24 6.14 -1.99 3.76
CA GLN A 24 6.79 -1.23 2.70
C GLN A 24 7.27 -2.17 1.59
N SER A 25 7.91 -3.29 1.95
CA SER A 25 8.35 -4.29 0.97
C SER A 25 7.17 -4.90 0.20
N ALA A 26 6.08 -5.26 0.87
CA ALA A 26 4.87 -5.76 0.22
C ALA A 26 4.20 -4.70 -0.68
N ARG A 27 4.21 -3.42 -0.28
CA ARG A 27 3.69 -2.31 -1.10
C ARG A 27 4.53 -2.11 -2.36
N LEU A 28 5.86 -2.22 -2.23
CA LEU A 28 6.80 -2.13 -3.35
C LEU A 28 6.59 -3.27 -4.34
N GLU A 29 6.38 -4.50 -3.85
CA GLU A 29 6.09 -5.66 -4.70
C GLU A 29 4.81 -5.46 -5.53
N ARG A 30 3.73 -4.96 -4.91
CA ARG A 30 2.49 -4.65 -5.63
C ARG A 30 2.68 -3.58 -6.70
N LYS A 31 3.42 -2.50 -6.39
CA LYS A 31 3.74 -1.45 -7.36
C LYS A 31 4.58 -2.00 -8.52
N ASN A 32 5.57 -2.86 -8.24
CA ASN A 32 6.38 -3.51 -9.25
C ASN A 32 5.53 -4.38 -10.18
N ILE A 33 4.60 -5.17 -9.64
CA ILE A 33 3.67 -5.98 -10.43
C ILE A 33 2.82 -5.08 -11.35
N GLN A 34 2.30 -3.95 -10.85
CA GLN A 34 1.53 -3.00 -11.67
C GLN A 34 2.36 -2.38 -12.79
N VAL A 35 3.61 -2.01 -12.51
CA VAL A 35 4.54 -1.49 -13.53
C VAL A 35 4.79 -2.55 -14.60
N MET A 36 5.04 -3.80 -14.21
CA MET A 36 5.26 -4.90 -15.14
C MET A 36 4.03 -5.19 -16.00
N ASP A 37 2.82 -5.16 -15.43
CA ASP A 37 1.56 -5.30 -16.18
C ASP A 37 1.38 -4.16 -17.21
N ARG A 38 1.64 -2.92 -16.81
CA ARG A 38 1.59 -1.76 -17.72
C ARG A 38 2.60 -1.89 -18.86
N LEU A 39 3.83 -2.33 -18.56
CA LEU A 39 4.86 -2.60 -19.56
C LEU A 39 4.43 -3.70 -20.53
N ALA A 40 3.87 -4.80 -20.03
CA ALA A 40 3.36 -5.89 -20.86
C ALA A 40 2.24 -5.40 -21.80
N LYS A 41 1.29 -4.61 -21.31
CA LYS A 41 0.23 -3.99 -22.12
C LYS A 41 0.78 -3.05 -23.18
N MET A 42 1.76 -2.22 -22.84
CA MET A 42 2.43 -1.35 -23.81
C MET A 42 3.15 -2.14 -24.90
N GLN A 43 3.85 -3.21 -24.53
CA GLN A 43 4.52 -4.08 -25.50
C GLN A 43 3.53 -4.79 -26.41
N ALA A 44 2.41 -5.29 -25.87
CA ALA A 44 1.34 -5.90 -26.64
C ALA A 44 0.74 -4.90 -27.65
N HIS A 45 0.42 -3.67 -27.22
CA HIS A 45 -0.07 -2.61 -28.09
C HIS A 45 0.93 -2.31 -29.22
N LYS A 46 2.23 -2.14 -28.90
CA LYS A 46 3.27 -1.90 -29.91
C LYS A 46 3.34 -3.04 -30.94
N ARG A 47 3.24 -4.30 -30.50
CA ARG A 47 3.21 -5.46 -31.42
C ARG A 47 2.00 -5.39 -32.35
N VAL A 48 0.82 -5.10 -31.82
CA VAL A 48 -0.41 -4.93 -32.62
C VAL A 48 -0.22 -3.80 -33.63
N SER A 49 0.27 -2.63 -33.22
CA SER A 49 0.52 -1.51 -34.15
C SER A 49 1.51 -1.87 -35.26
N ILE A 50 2.59 -2.60 -34.95
CA ILE A 50 3.54 -3.08 -35.96
C ILE A 50 2.87 -4.03 -36.95
N LEU A 51 2.04 -4.95 -36.47
CA LEU A 51 1.29 -5.86 -37.33
C LEU A 51 0.31 -5.09 -38.23
N THR A 52 -0.44 -4.14 -37.67
CA THR A 52 -1.36 -3.30 -38.43
C THR A 52 -0.64 -2.53 -39.53
N ILE A 53 0.51 -1.91 -39.23
CA ILE A 53 1.32 -1.20 -40.22
C ILE A 53 1.80 -2.18 -41.31
N ARG A 54 2.37 -3.32 -40.93
CA ARG A 54 2.84 -4.35 -41.87
C ARG A 54 1.71 -4.80 -42.80
N ASP A 55 0.54 -5.10 -42.25
CA ASP A 55 -0.59 -5.62 -43.00
C ASP A 55 -1.23 -4.55 -43.90
N SER A 56 -1.21 -3.28 -43.48
CA SER A 56 -1.63 -2.14 -44.31
C SER A 56 -0.73 -1.91 -45.53
N HIS A 57 0.57 -2.21 -45.43
CA HIS A 57 1.51 -2.13 -46.55
C HIS A 57 1.46 -3.37 -47.43
N GLY A 58 1.30 -4.57 -46.85
CA GLY A 58 1.20 -5.83 -47.62
C GLY A 58 -0.08 -5.95 -48.46
N SER A 59 -1.15 -5.25 -48.05
CA SER A 59 -2.45 -5.27 -48.74
C SER A 59 -2.61 -4.14 -49.76
N ASN A 60 -1.67 -3.19 -49.82
CA ASN A 60 -1.74 -2.11 -50.79
C ASN A 60 -1.06 -2.54 -52.09
N ILE A 61 -1.83 -3.22 -52.95
CA ILE A 61 -1.41 -3.72 -54.27
C ILE A 61 -0.66 -2.64 -55.06
N LEU A 62 -1.14 -1.38 -55.01
CA LEU A 62 -0.52 -0.25 -55.71
C LEU A 62 0.88 0.08 -55.19
N ALA A 63 1.12 -0.05 -53.88
CA ALA A 63 2.44 0.19 -53.30
C ALA A 63 3.42 -0.93 -53.67
N THR A 64 2.94 -2.18 -53.73
CA THR A 64 3.74 -3.33 -54.17
C THR A 64 4.08 -3.22 -55.65
N GLU A 65 3.10 -2.92 -56.51
CA GLU A 65 3.31 -2.70 -57.95
C GLU A 65 4.29 -1.56 -58.23
N ALA A 66 4.15 -0.43 -57.53
CA ALA A 66 5.07 0.70 -57.68
C ALA A 66 6.50 0.36 -57.24
N ALA A 67 6.65 -0.44 -56.17
CA ALA A 67 7.97 -0.92 -55.72
C ALA A 67 8.60 -1.88 -56.75
N ASP A 68 7.82 -2.82 -57.30
CA ASP A 68 8.27 -3.76 -58.32
C ASP A 68 8.65 -3.04 -59.63
N GLU A 69 7.86 -2.03 -60.03
CA GLU A 69 8.15 -1.19 -61.20
C GLU A 69 9.47 -0.42 -61.01
N PHE A 70 9.68 0.16 -59.83
CA PHE A 70 10.93 0.85 -59.49
C PHE A 70 12.13 -0.09 -59.55
N HIS A 71 12.04 -1.29 -58.96
CA HIS A 71 13.11 -2.29 -59.03
C HIS A 71 13.42 -2.73 -60.46
N THR A 72 12.39 -2.90 -61.29
CA THR A 72 12.55 -3.23 -62.70
C THR A 72 13.28 -2.13 -63.46
N LYS A 73 12.89 -0.86 -63.25
CA LYS A 73 13.55 0.30 -63.85
C LYS A 73 15.01 0.45 -63.41
N VAL A 74 15.30 0.23 -62.13
CA VAL A 74 16.68 0.28 -61.61
C VAL A 74 17.54 -0.82 -62.22
N ASN A 75 17.05 -2.06 -62.27
CA ASN A 75 17.79 -3.17 -62.90
C ASN A 75 18.04 -2.91 -64.38
N GLN A 76 17.03 -2.39 -65.08
CA GLN A 76 17.15 -2.00 -66.48
C GLN A 76 18.19 -0.88 -66.65
N ALA A 77 18.17 0.15 -65.80
CA ALA A 77 19.15 1.23 -65.84
C ALA A 77 20.58 0.74 -65.57
N ILE A 78 20.76 -0.20 -64.62
CA ILE A 78 22.07 -0.81 -64.32
C ILE A 78 22.60 -1.60 -65.54
N ILE A 79 21.73 -2.36 -66.22
CA ILE A 79 22.11 -3.11 -67.43
C ILE A 79 22.56 -2.14 -68.54
N TYR A 80 21.89 -1.01 -68.70
CA TYR A 80 22.25 -0.03 -69.73
C TYR A 80 23.45 0.87 -69.36
N SER A 81 23.70 1.11 -68.07
CA SER A 81 24.82 1.95 -67.63
C SER A 81 26.18 1.24 -67.72
N TYR A 82 26.20 -0.09 -67.81
CA TYR A 82 27.41 -0.88 -67.98
C TYR A 82 27.25 -1.89 -69.13
N PRO A 83 27.43 -1.47 -70.40
CA PRO A 83 27.46 -2.40 -71.51
C PRO A 83 28.56 -3.43 -71.26
N ALA A 84 28.18 -4.70 -71.28
CA ALA A 84 28.97 -5.84 -70.85
C ALA A 84 30.43 -5.80 -71.35
N ALA A 85 31.35 -5.31 -70.54
CA ALA A 85 32.75 -5.68 -70.65
C ALA A 85 32.86 -7.11 -70.13
N SER A 86 32.91 -8.07 -71.06
CA SER A 86 33.03 -9.52 -70.86
C SER A 86 33.84 -9.89 -69.61
N LYS A 87 33.17 -10.16 -68.49
CA LYS A 87 33.82 -10.72 -67.29
C LYS A 87 33.07 -11.97 -66.86
N LYS A 88 33.85 -13.05 -66.79
CA LYS A 88 33.48 -14.39 -66.34
C LYS A 88 32.69 -14.36 -65.03
N PRO A 89 31.73 -15.28 -64.85
CA PRO A 89 30.88 -15.34 -63.66
C PRO A 89 31.72 -15.65 -62.42
N SER A 90 31.83 -14.68 -61.52
CA SER A 90 32.26 -14.90 -60.14
C SER A 90 31.02 -14.99 -59.24
N SER A 91 31.07 -15.99 -58.37
CA SER A 91 30.05 -16.54 -57.47
C SER A 91 29.12 -15.54 -56.75
N PRO A 92 27.89 -15.95 -56.42
CA PRO A 92 26.92 -15.11 -55.73
C PRO A 92 27.34 -14.83 -54.27
N VAL A 93 27.49 -13.55 -53.94
CA VAL A 93 27.68 -13.07 -52.56
C VAL A 93 26.31 -12.74 -51.98
N SER A 94 25.92 -13.47 -50.94
CA SER A 94 24.71 -13.25 -50.15
C SER A 94 24.80 -11.96 -49.34
N SER A 95 24.07 -10.93 -49.76
CA SER A 95 23.99 -9.65 -49.05
C SER A 95 22.93 -9.71 -47.93
N SER A 96 23.41 -9.92 -46.70
CA SER A 96 22.66 -9.66 -45.46
C SER A 96 22.25 -8.19 -45.38
N SER A 97 20.95 -7.92 -45.42
CA SER A 97 20.39 -6.57 -45.30
C SER A 97 20.31 -6.15 -43.83
N ASN A 98 21.20 -5.24 -43.42
CA ASN A 98 21.12 -4.53 -42.14
C ASN A 98 20.02 -3.45 -42.20
N LYS A 99 18.94 -3.65 -41.43
CA LYS A 99 17.83 -2.69 -41.31
C LYS A 99 18.16 -1.68 -40.20
N LYS A 100 18.54 -0.46 -40.61
CA LYS A 100 18.76 0.70 -39.72
C LYS A 100 17.44 1.38 -39.35
N GLN A 101 17.47 1.99 -38.17
CA GLN A 101 16.41 2.67 -37.43
C GLN A 101 15.66 3.73 -38.22
N LEU A 102 14.34 3.80 -37.99
CA LEU A 102 13.56 5.02 -38.15
C LEU A 102 12.89 5.33 -36.80
N GLU A 103 13.36 6.40 -36.15
CA GLU A 103 12.66 7.07 -35.07
C GLU A 103 11.43 7.77 -35.65
N ILE A 104 10.24 7.40 -35.17
CA ILE A 104 9.10 8.32 -35.18
C ILE A 104 8.54 8.35 -33.76
N ASN A 105 8.80 9.50 -33.17
CA ASN A 105 8.29 10.10 -31.96
C ASN A 105 6.79 10.41 -32.15
N GLU A 106 5.93 10.05 -31.19
CA GLU A 106 4.82 10.93 -30.82
C GLU A 106 4.27 10.59 -29.43
N ASN A 107 4.47 11.58 -28.56
CA ASN A 107 4.07 11.67 -27.18
C ASN A 107 2.56 11.82 -27.04
N LYS A 108 1.96 11.14 -26.07
CA LYS A 108 0.73 11.62 -25.42
C LYS A 108 0.82 11.39 -23.91
N THR A 109 1.20 12.47 -23.22
CA THR A 109 1.22 12.63 -21.78
C THR A 109 -0.21 12.80 -21.26
N ASN A 110 -0.67 11.86 -20.44
CA ASN A 110 -1.82 12.08 -19.57
C ASN A 110 -1.27 12.38 -18.17
N THR A 111 -1.26 13.66 -17.81
CA THR A 111 -1.19 14.17 -16.45
C THR A 111 -2.58 14.03 -15.83
N LEU A 112 -2.64 13.37 -14.68
CA LEU A 112 -3.76 13.48 -13.73
C LEU A 112 -3.13 14.02 -12.45
N ASP A 113 -3.37 15.31 -12.24
CA ASP A 113 -3.10 16.06 -11.03
C ASP A 113 -4.33 15.85 -10.13
N ASP A 114 -4.16 15.11 -9.03
CA ASP A 114 -5.13 15.02 -7.95
C ASP A 114 -4.45 15.61 -6.70
N ASP A 115 -4.57 16.93 -6.54
CA ASP A 115 -4.21 17.68 -5.34
C ASP A 115 -5.38 17.60 -4.35
N ASP A 116 -5.32 16.63 -3.42
CA ASP A 116 -6.22 16.57 -2.27
C ASP A 116 -5.61 17.38 -1.12
N ASP A 117 -5.99 18.65 -1.02
CA ASP A 117 -5.77 19.51 0.14
C ASP A 117 -6.58 18.98 1.34
N LEU A 118 -5.90 18.36 2.31
CA LEU A 118 -6.51 17.91 3.56
C LEU A 118 -6.52 19.07 4.57
N ASP A 119 -7.71 19.51 4.95
CA ASP A 119 -7.98 20.55 5.95
C ASP A 119 -7.44 20.17 7.35
N ASP A 120 -6.49 20.94 7.88
CA ASP A 120 -5.84 20.75 9.20
C ASP A 120 -6.73 21.14 10.42
N ASP A 121 -7.98 21.57 10.21
CA ASP A 121 -8.79 22.18 11.27
C ASP A 121 -9.47 21.20 12.24
N ASP A 122 -9.52 19.90 11.92
CA ASP A 122 -10.20 18.90 12.77
C ASP A 122 -9.39 18.44 13.99
N PHE A 123 -8.09 18.78 14.08
CA PHE A 123 -7.24 18.29 15.18
C PHE A 123 -7.50 19.01 16.52
N LYS A 124 -8.12 20.20 16.51
CA LYS A 124 -8.21 21.05 17.70
C LYS A 124 -9.37 20.72 18.65
N SER A 125 -10.42 20.07 18.17
CA SER A 125 -11.65 19.84 18.95
C SER A 125 -11.59 18.62 19.90
N MET A 126 -10.67 17.67 19.69
CA MET A 126 -10.57 16.44 20.50
C MET A 126 -9.76 16.59 21.81
N THR A 127 -9.08 17.72 22.03
CA THR A 127 -8.21 17.90 23.21
C THR A 127 -8.96 18.10 24.52
N GLY A 128 -10.29 18.32 24.50
CA GLY A 128 -11.10 18.55 25.70
C GLY A 128 -11.21 17.35 26.66
N CYS A 129 -10.81 16.14 26.23
CA CYS A 129 -10.90 14.92 27.03
C CYS A 129 -9.54 14.40 27.51
N LEU A 130 -8.43 15.04 27.13
CA LEU A 130 -7.10 14.64 27.60
C LEU A 130 -6.96 15.12 29.05
N GLY A 131 -6.58 14.20 29.94
CA GLY A 131 -6.44 14.43 31.38
C GLY A 131 -5.35 15.45 31.74
N PRO A 132 -4.75 15.37 32.95
CA PRO A 132 -3.87 16.43 33.48
C PRO A 132 -2.89 16.96 32.43
N ARG A 133 -2.83 18.31 32.32
CA ARG A 133 -2.27 19.14 31.22
C ARG A 133 -0.82 18.87 30.81
N ASP A 134 -0.17 17.87 31.41
CA ASP A 134 1.26 17.59 31.28
C ASP A 134 1.55 16.26 30.58
N GLN A 135 0.53 15.51 30.13
CA GLN A 135 0.75 14.24 29.44
C GLN A 135 0.85 14.42 27.92
N VAL A 136 2.06 14.22 27.39
CA VAL A 136 2.32 14.19 25.94
C VAL A 136 2.11 12.75 25.43
N PRO A 137 1.35 12.54 24.34
CA PRO A 137 1.24 11.23 23.70
C PRO A 137 2.62 10.81 23.17
N LEU A 138 3.15 9.71 23.71
CA LEU A 138 4.43 9.12 23.29
C LEU A 138 4.24 8.23 22.05
N PHE A 139 3.04 7.70 21.85
CA PHE A 139 2.71 6.85 20.72
C PHE A 139 1.24 7.03 20.32
N LYS A 140 0.96 7.01 19.01
CA LYS A 140 -0.37 7.17 18.42
C LYS A 140 -0.55 6.10 17.35
N CYS A 141 -1.71 5.47 17.31
CA CYS A 141 -2.01 4.39 16.37
C CYS A 141 -3.51 4.25 16.11
N GLY A 142 -3.88 3.82 14.91
CA GLY A 142 -5.26 3.51 14.54
C GLY A 142 -5.71 2.19 15.14
N ILE A 143 -6.94 2.16 15.68
CA ILE A 143 -7.54 0.95 16.26
C ILE A 143 -8.93 0.68 15.67
N LEU A 144 -9.32 -0.60 15.78
CA LEU A 144 -10.67 -1.08 15.51
C LEU A 144 -11.16 -1.81 16.77
N LEU A 145 -12.24 -1.31 17.37
CA LEU A 145 -12.87 -1.87 18.56
C LEU A 145 -14.34 -2.16 18.28
N GLY A 146 -14.74 -3.43 18.30
CA GLY A 146 -16.13 -3.83 18.12
C GLY A 146 -16.75 -3.33 16.79
N GLY A 147 -15.94 -3.24 15.72
CA GLY A 147 -16.36 -2.71 14.41
C GLY A 147 -16.35 -1.18 14.29
N SER A 148 -15.99 -0.46 15.35
CA SER A 148 -15.79 1.00 15.32
C SER A 148 -14.32 1.32 15.13
N THR A 149 -14.01 2.30 14.28
CA THR A 149 -12.65 2.82 14.09
C THR A 149 -12.34 3.88 15.14
N GLY A 150 -11.05 4.02 15.47
CA GLY A 150 -10.63 4.97 16.49
C GLY A 150 -9.12 5.20 16.52
N MET A 151 -8.69 6.02 17.46
CA MET A 151 -7.29 6.28 17.76
C MET A 151 -6.94 5.81 19.17
N CYS A 152 -5.80 5.15 19.30
CA CYS A 152 -5.18 4.85 20.58
C CYS A 152 -3.99 5.77 20.80
N TYR A 153 -3.94 6.39 21.98
CA TYR A 153 -2.85 7.24 22.43
C TYR A 153 -2.22 6.60 23.67
N VAL A 154 -0.91 6.43 23.65
CA VAL A 154 -0.15 5.94 24.80
C VAL A 154 0.68 7.09 25.34
N THR A 155 0.50 7.38 26.61
CA THR A 155 1.25 8.40 27.36
C THR A 155 2.19 7.71 28.36
N ALA A 156 2.88 8.48 29.21
CA ALA A 156 3.73 7.92 30.26
C ALA A 156 2.94 7.11 31.32
N HIS A 157 1.65 7.43 31.54
CA HIS A 157 0.87 6.87 32.64
C HIS A 157 -0.44 6.21 32.20
N GLN A 158 -0.96 6.59 31.04
CA GLN A 158 -2.30 6.24 30.60
C GLN A 158 -2.32 5.78 29.13
N ILE A 159 -3.27 4.90 28.83
CA ILE A 159 -3.65 4.50 27.48
C ILE A 159 -5.05 5.04 27.25
N ILE A 160 -5.23 5.76 26.15
CA ILE A 160 -6.48 6.45 25.82
C ILE A 160 -6.98 5.90 24.50
N PHE A 161 -8.16 5.29 24.50
CA PHE A 161 -8.84 4.84 23.30
C PHE A 161 -9.97 5.81 22.97
N VAL A 162 -9.91 6.41 21.80
CA VAL A 162 -10.94 7.31 21.28
C VAL A 162 -11.57 6.64 20.07
N THR A 163 -12.77 6.11 20.22
CA THR A 163 -13.51 5.46 19.13
C THR A 163 -14.63 6.35 18.65
N GLN A 164 -14.83 6.40 17.34
CA GLN A 164 -16.00 7.03 16.74
C GLN A 164 -17.01 5.93 16.44
N LEU A 165 -18.17 5.97 17.10
CA LEU A 165 -19.29 5.10 16.71
C LEU A 165 -19.77 5.52 15.32
N ILE A 166 -20.30 4.55 14.57
CA ILE A 166 -20.78 4.69 13.18
C ILE A 166 -21.47 6.06 12.98
N PRO A 167 -21.12 6.82 11.92
CA PRO A 167 -21.45 8.24 11.75
C PRO A 167 -22.93 8.62 11.93
N ILE A 168 -23.84 7.65 11.77
CA ILE A 168 -25.29 7.84 11.87
C ILE A 168 -25.74 8.21 13.30
N LEU A 169 -24.99 7.81 14.35
CA LEU A 169 -25.33 8.06 15.76
C LEU A 169 -24.42 9.07 16.47
N GLY A 170 -23.39 9.58 15.78
CA GLY A 170 -22.67 10.81 16.17
C GLY A 170 -22.08 10.84 17.58
N GLY A 171 -21.49 9.73 18.06
CA GLY A 171 -20.91 9.67 19.41
C GLY A 171 -19.44 9.24 19.42
N SER A 172 -18.58 10.00 20.08
CA SER A 172 -17.23 9.57 20.44
C SER A 172 -17.25 8.88 21.81
N GLN A 173 -16.72 7.66 21.91
CA GLN A 173 -16.43 7.04 23.21
C GLN A 173 -14.95 7.15 23.52
N CYS A 174 -14.64 7.56 24.75
CA CYS A 174 -13.27 7.63 25.24
C CYS A 174 -13.12 6.66 26.41
N HIS A 175 -12.16 5.74 26.31
CA HIS A 175 -11.75 4.86 27.40
C HIS A 175 -10.35 5.25 27.86
N LEU A 176 -10.22 5.56 29.15
CA LEU A 176 -8.97 5.95 29.78
C LEU A 176 -8.53 4.82 30.73
N LEU A 177 -7.37 4.23 30.46
CA LEU A 177 -6.82 3.11 31.23
C LEU A 177 -5.47 3.49 31.84
N SER A 178 -5.29 3.25 33.15
CA SER A 178 -3.98 3.41 33.78
C SER A 178 -3.06 2.26 33.40
N ILE A 179 -1.84 2.57 32.93
CA ILE A 179 -0.82 1.55 32.58
C ILE A 179 -0.47 0.68 33.78
N THR A 180 -0.58 1.19 35.01
CA THR A 180 -0.31 0.43 36.23
C THR A 180 -1.35 -0.68 36.45
N GLU A 181 -2.58 -0.47 36.02
CA GLU A 181 -3.75 -1.34 36.27
C GLU A 181 -4.00 -2.35 35.15
N VAL A 182 -3.34 -2.19 34.00
CA VAL A 182 -3.54 -3.07 32.84
C VAL A 182 -2.29 -3.85 32.46
N GLU A 183 -2.52 -5.05 31.94
CA GLU A 183 -1.56 -5.89 31.27
C GLU A 183 -1.87 -5.87 29.76
N LEU A 184 -0.86 -5.53 28.96
CA LEU A 184 -0.98 -5.51 27.51
C LEU A 184 -0.44 -6.81 26.93
N ILE A 185 -1.26 -7.52 26.18
CA ILE A 185 -0.89 -8.77 25.52
C ILE A 185 -0.90 -8.52 24.01
N LEU A 186 0.28 -8.49 23.40
CA LEU A 186 0.42 -8.39 21.95
C LEU A 186 0.21 -9.76 21.30
N LYS A 187 -0.89 -9.90 20.56
CA LYS A 187 -1.15 -11.07 19.72
C LYS A 187 -0.57 -10.79 18.33
N ARG A 188 0.44 -11.59 17.97
CA ARG A 188 1.04 -11.53 16.63
C ARG A 188 -0.02 -11.83 15.56
N PRO A 189 0.11 -11.22 14.36
CA PRO A 189 -0.75 -11.55 13.24
C PRO A 189 -0.68 -13.06 12.98
N SER A 190 -1.85 -13.71 12.87
CA SER A 190 -1.89 -15.12 12.52
C SER A 190 -1.58 -15.27 11.04
N LYS A 191 -0.63 -16.14 10.71
CA LYS A 191 -0.32 -16.53 9.32
C LYS A 191 -1.42 -17.45 8.78
N SER A 192 -2.62 -16.92 8.65
CA SER A 192 -3.70 -17.58 7.94
C SER A 192 -3.42 -17.45 6.43
N ALA A 193 -3.51 -18.57 5.70
CA ALA A 193 -3.16 -18.64 4.28
C ALA A 193 -4.13 -17.85 3.37
N LEU A 194 -5.31 -17.48 3.87
CA LEU A 194 -6.36 -16.84 3.07
C LEU A 194 -6.56 -15.37 3.43
N ILE A 195 -6.37 -14.99 4.70
CA ILE A 195 -6.54 -13.62 5.18
C ILE A 195 -5.56 -13.40 6.33
N SER A 196 -4.56 -12.55 6.13
CA SER A 196 -3.67 -12.11 7.22
C SER A 196 -4.46 -11.18 8.13
N MET A 197 -4.69 -11.60 9.38
CA MET A 197 -5.27 -10.72 10.38
C MET A 197 -4.17 -9.78 10.89
N PRO A 198 -4.42 -8.47 11.02
CA PRO A 198 -3.44 -7.55 11.58
C PRO A 198 -3.09 -7.93 13.01
N ALA A 199 -1.95 -7.43 13.51
CA ALA A 199 -1.60 -7.55 14.92
C ALA A 199 -2.76 -7.01 15.79
N SER A 200 -2.98 -7.66 16.93
CA SER A 200 -3.99 -7.20 17.90
C SER A 200 -3.37 -7.06 19.28
N ILE A 201 -3.86 -6.10 20.05
CA ILE A 201 -3.51 -5.96 21.46
C ILE A 201 -4.75 -6.32 22.25
N ALA A 202 -4.62 -7.28 23.15
CA ALA A 202 -5.61 -7.52 24.18
C ALA A 202 -5.20 -6.76 25.43
N VAL A 203 -6.14 -6.02 26.01
CA VAL A 203 -5.93 -5.33 27.29
C VAL A 203 -6.64 -6.12 28.37
N ARG A 204 -5.89 -6.53 29.40
CA ARG A 204 -6.43 -7.25 30.54
C ARG A 204 -6.22 -6.41 31.81
N TYR A 205 -7.26 -6.21 32.60
CA TYR A 205 -7.08 -5.61 33.92
C TYR A 205 -6.33 -6.57 34.83
N LYS A 206 -5.37 -6.05 35.58
CA LYS A 206 -4.72 -6.79 36.66
C LYS A 206 -5.77 -6.99 37.75
N THR A 207 -6.31 -8.19 37.84
CA THR A 207 -7.09 -8.61 39.01
C THR A 207 -6.12 -8.77 40.18
N ASN A 208 -6.30 -7.97 41.24
CA ASN A 208 -5.48 -8.01 42.46
C ASN A 208 -5.67 -9.31 43.29
N ASP A 209 -6.03 -10.43 42.66
CA ASP A 209 -6.44 -11.68 43.33
C ASP A 209 -5.32 -12.39 44.12
N ASP A 210 -4.10 -11.85 44.16
CA ASP A 210 -3.06 -12.25 45.13
C ASP A 210 -3.12 -11.49 46.46
N THR A 211 -4.11 -10.59 46.65
CA THR A 211 -4.34 -9.91 47.94
C THR A 211 -5.79 -10.05 48.35
N ALA A 212 -6.09 -11.15 49.04
CA ALA A 212 -7.31 -11.32 49.80
C ALA A 212 -7.35 -10.32 50.97
N HIS A 213 -7.75 -9.08 50.69
CA HIS A 213 -8.24 -8.15 51.70
C HIS A 213 -9.65 -7.73 51.32
N SER A 214 -10.61 -8.31 52.05
CA SER A 214 -11.96 -7.76 52.18
C SER A 214 -11.84 -6.38 52.84
N VAL A 215 -12.11 -5.32 52.08
CA VAL A 215 -12.39 -3.99 52.65
C VAL A 215 -13.61 -3.45 51.92
N ASP A 216 -14.72 -3.45 52.67
CA ASP A 216 -15.97 -2.77 52.36
C ASP A 216 -15.75 -1.25 52.46
N GLY A 217 -16.17 -0.49 51.44
CA GLY A 217 -15.72 0.90 51.30
C GLY A 217 -16.35 1.69 50.15
N SER A 218 -17.67 1.82 50.19
CA SER A 218 -18.51 2.78 49.45
C SER A 218 -17.83 4.11 49.05
N ARG A 219 -17.74 4.40 47.74
CA ARG A 219 -18.06 5.73 47.15
C ARG A 219 -18.64 5.58 45.74
N ARG A 220 -19.87 6.12 45.60
CA ARG A 220 -20.66 6.24 44.37
C ARG A 220 -20.04 7.25 43.40
N CYS A 221 -19.92 6.85 42.15
CA CYS A 221 -20.15 7.73 41.00
C CYS A 221 -21.21 7.06 40.11
N HIS A 222 -22.31 7.77 39.86
CA HIS A 222 -23.46 7.26 39.13
C HIS A 222 -23.17 7.18 37.63
N SER A 223 -23.15 5.96 37.09
CA SER A 223 -23.52 5.69 35.69
C SER A 223 -24.36 4.44 35.62
N THR A 224 -25.33 4.49 34.71
CA THR A 224 -26.56 3.72 34.66
C THR A 224 -26.37 2.20 34.60
N THR A 225 -27.21 1.52 35.37
CA THR A 225 -27.27 0.09 35.62
C THR A 225 -27.39 -0.76 34.35
N GLN A 226 -26.39 -1.61 34.09
CA GLN A 226 -26.61 -2.93 33.48
C GLN A 226 -25.81 -3.95 34.29
N ARG A 227 -26.53 -4.71 35.12
CA ARG A 227 -26.01 -5.70 36.05
C ARG A 227 -26.17 -7.07 35.38
N GLN A 228 -25.11 -7.66 34.84
CA GLN A 228 -25.03 -9.11 34.61
C GLN A 228 -23.59 -9.58 34.34
N GLN A 229 -23.16 -10.52 35.19
CA GLN A 229 -22.04 -11.44 35.06
C GLN A 229 -20.64 -10.82 34.87
N GLN A 230 -19.83 -10.83 35.95
CA GLN A 230 -18.36 -10.79 35.87
C GLN A 230 -17.85 -12.09 35.25
N SER A 231 -18.12 -12.28 33.96
CA SER A 231 -17.28 -13.11 33.10
C SER A 231 -15.97 -12.37 32.90
N LYS A 232 -14.82 -13.06 32.86
CA LYS A 232 -13.52 -12.48 32.48
C LYS A 232 -13.69 -11.78 31.13
N ARG A 233 -13.93 -10.47 31.14
CA ARG A 233 -14.14 -9.68 29.94
C ARG A 233 -12.75 -9.36 29.39
N GLU A 234 -12.36 -10.08 28.35
CA GLU A 234 -11.20 -9.73 27.53
C GLU A 234 -11.70 -8.81 26.42
N ASP A 235 -11.34 -7.52 26.50
CA ASP A 235 -11.60 -6.60 25.39
C ASP A 235 -10.45 -6.76 24.38
N LEU A 236 -10.81 -7.17 23.16
CA LEU A 236 -9.87 -7.41 22.07
C LEU A 236 -9.84 -6.19 21.14
N PHE A 237 -8.65 -5.61 20.96
CA PHE A 237 -8.44 -4.46 20.08
C PHE A 237 -7.59 -4.90 18.89
N SER A 238 -8.06 -4.67 17.66
CA SER A 238 -7.28 -4.93 16.44
C SER A 238 -6.75 -3.62 15.85
N PHE A 239 -5.57 -3.66 15.25
CA PHE A 239 -4.97 -2.48 14.63
C PHE A 239 -5.37 -2.36 13.17
N ILE A 240 -5.48 -1.11 12.71
CA ILE A 240 -5.56 -0.79 11.30
C ILE A 240 -4.19 -0.18 10.94
N PRO A 241 -3.39 -0.81 10.07
CA PRO A 241 -2.18 -0.17 9.55
C PRO A 241 -2.59 1.12 8.84
N SER A 242 -1.94 2.22 9.22
CA SER A 242 -2.14 3.56 8.66
C SER A 242 -1.32 3.77 7.40
#